data_AF-A0A550H3Z0-F1
#
_entry.id   AF-A0A550H3Z0-F1
#
_cell.length_a   1.000
_cell.length_b   1.000
_cell.length_c   1.000
_cell.angle_alpha   90.00
_cell.angle_beta   90.00
_cell.angle_gamma   90.00
#
_symmetry.space_group_name_H-M   'P 1'
#
loop_
_entity.id
_entity.type
_entity.pdbx_description
1 polymer ?
#
loop_
_entity_poly.entity_id
_entity_poly.type
_entity_poly.pdbx_seq_one_letter_code
_entity_poly.pdbx_strand_id
1 'polypeptide(L)'
;MVKALALFSGGLDSILAVKLLVSQGIDVVAVNFVGAFSSCAKDNCGVTEAAKQLGVPLKVVKLGDEYLKMIREPKHGYGKNMNPCVDCRIYILKKAKKIAEEIGADFIFTGEVLGERPMSQH
;
A
#
# COMPACT_ATOMS: atom_id res chain seq x y z
N MET A 1 4.06 14.69 -17.72
CA MET A 1 4.94 14.30 -16.61
C MET A 1 4.45 12.95 -16.13
N VAL A 2 5.34 11.97 -15.95
CA VAL A 2 4.93 10.62 -15.53
C VAL A 2 4.46 10.67 -14.08
N LYS A 3 3.29 10.10 -13.79
CA LYS A 3 2.68 10.07 -12.46
C LYS A 3 2.58 8.64 -11.93
N ALA A 4 2.89 8.43 -10.67
CA ALA A 4 2.87 7.13 -10.01
C ALA A 4 2.07 7.13 -8.70
N LEU A 5 1.36 6.03 -8.44
CA LEU A 5 0.73 5.78 -7.16
C LEU A 5 1.59 4.83 -6.32
N ALA A 6 2.02 5.27 -5.14
CA ALA A 6 2.81 4.47 -4.20
C ALA A 6 1.91 3.75 -3.19
N LEU A 7 2.00 2.42 -3.12
CA LEU A 7 1.50 1.66 -1.97
C LEU A 7 2.45 1.89 -0.79
N PHE A 8 2.09 2.82 0.09
CA PHE A 8 2.98 3.40 1.08
C PHE A 8 2.61 2.95 2.50
N SER A 9 3.44 2.08 3.10
CA SER A 9 3.22 1.54 4.45
C SER A 9 3.90 2.36 5.56
N GLY A 10 4.82 3.27 5.20
CA GLY A 10 5.70 3.97 6.13
C GLY A 10 6.86 3.14 6.66
N GLY A 11 7.01 1.89 6.21
CA GLY A 11 8.21 1.09 6.44
C GLY A 11 9.37 1.56 5.56
N LEU A 12 10.60 1.21 5.96
CA LEU A 12 11.83 1.63 5.28
C LEU A 12 11.80 1.37 3.77
N ASP A 13 11.40 0.17 3.34
CA ASP A 13 11.41 -0.19 1.92
C ASP A 13 10.45 0.69 1.10
N SER A 14 9.26 0.99 1.65
CA SER A 14 8.31 1.89 1.00
C SER A 14 8.80 3.34 0.96
N ILE A 15 9.51 3.79 1.99
CA ILE A 15 10.14 5.12 2.05
C ILE A 15 11.23 5.22 0.99
N LEU A 16 12.10 4.22 0.89
CA LEU A 16 13.17 4.19 -0.10
C LEU A 16 12.62 4.12 -1.53
N ALA A 17 11.58 3.32 -1.77
CA ALA A 17 10.93 3.23 -3.07
C ALA A 17 10.34 4.59 -3.51
N VAL A 18 9.63 5.30 -2.61
CA VAL A 18 9.13 6.65 -2.91
C VAL A 18 10.28 7.62 -3.16
N LYS A 19 11.29 7.65 -2.28
CA LYS A 19 12.46 8.53 -2.41
C LYS A 19 13.15 8.35 -3.75
N LEU A 20 13.33 7.09 -4.18
CA LEU A 20 13.96 6.74 -5.45
C LEU A 20 13.19 7.33 -6.63
N LEU A 21 11.89 7.10 -6.74
CA LEU A 21 11.09 7.62 -7.87
C LEU A 21 10.97 9.14 -7.86
N VAL A 22 10.81 9.77 -6.69
CA VAL A 22 10.84 11.24 -6.57
C VAL A 22 12.18 11.79 -7.06
N SER A 23 13.30 11.15 -6.71
CA SER A 23 14.64 11.57 -7.17
C SER A 23 14.84 11.43 -8.69
N GLN A 24 14.04 10.59 -9.35
CA GLN A 24 14.01 10.43 -10.81
C GLN A 24 13.07 11.44 -11.50
N GLY A 25 12.44 12.36 -10.74
CA GLY A 25 11.53 13.38 -11.28
C GLY A 25 10.12 12.87 -11.60
N ILE A 26 9.72 11.74 -11.02
CA ILE A 26 8.36 11.19 -11.17
C ILE A 26 7.43 11.88 -10.17
N ASP A 27 6.22 12.25 -10.62
CA ASP A 27 5.18 12.80 -9.76
C ASP A 27 4.55 11.66 -8.95
N VAL A 28 4.83 11.61 -7.65
CA VAL A 28 4.41 10.51 -6.77
C VAL A 28 3.29 10.95 -5.86
N VAL A 29 2.18 10.21 -5.87
CA VAL A 29 1.12 10.27 -4.86
C VAL A 29 1.16 9.00 -4.02
N ALA A 30 1.22 9.13 -2.70
CA ALA A 30 1.23 8.01 -1.78
C ALA A 30 -0.18 7.64 -1.33
N VAL A 31 -0.45 6.34 -1.17
CA VAL A 31 -1.67 5.83 -0.53
C VAL A 31 -1.32 4.85 0.58
N ASN A 32 -1.95 5.04 1.74
CA ASN A 32 -1.86 4.14 2.88
C ASN A 32 -3.24 3.54 3.18
N PHE A 33 -3.31 2.20 3.22
CA PHE A 33 -4.53 1.47 3.55
C PHE A 33 -4.52 1.06 5.02
N VAL A 34 -5.53 1.51 5.77
CA VAL A 34 -5.64 1.34 7.22
C VAL A 34 -6.75 0.33 7.52
N GLY A 35 -6.38 -0.85 7.99
CA GLY A 35 -7.33 -1.87 8.44
C GLY A 35 -7.90 -1.59 9.84
N ALA A 36 -8.92 -2.35 10.23
CA ALA A 36 -9.59 -2.24 11.54
C ALA A 36 -8.65 -2.45 12.76
N PHE A 37 -7.53 -3.15 12.56
CA PHE A 37 -6.54 -3.43 13.60
C PHE A 37 -5.29 -2.54 13.51
N SER A 38 -5.30 -1.54 12.63
CA SER A 38 -4.19 -0.61 12.53
C SER A 38 -4.30 0.46 13.60
N SER A 39 -3.23 0.61 14.39
CA SER A 39 -3.07 1.65 15.41
C SER A 39 -2.97 3.07 14.84
N CYS A 40 -2.90 3.22 13.52
CA CYS A 40 -2.75 4.49 12.81
C CYS A 40 -4.06 5.28 12.56
N ALA A 41 -5.14 4.98 13.29
CA ALA A 41 -6.44 5.63 13.11
C ALA A 41 -6.53 7.07 13.67
N LYS A 42 -5.50 7.56 14.37
CA LYS A 42 -5.41 8.93 14.91
C LYS A 42 -4.16 9.62 14.35
N ASP A 43 -4.24 10.93 14.18
CA ASP A 43 -3.37 11.90 13.47
C ASP A 43 -1.84 11.87 13.71
N ASN A 44 -1.27 10.80 14.27
CA ASN A 44 0.13 10.67 14.66
C ASN A 44 0.75 9.34 14.16
N CYS A 45 0.38 8.90 12.96
CA CYS A 45 1.01 7.75 12.31
C CYS A 45 2.33 8.17 11.67
N GLY A 46 3.41 7.41 11.90
CA GLY A 46 4.72 7.67 11.28
C GLY A 46 4.69 7.75 9.75
N VAL A 47 3.66 7.18 9.12
CA VAL A 47 3.39 7.30 7.68
C VAL A 47 3.14 8.74 7.25
N THR A 48 2.37 9.53 8.02
CA THR A 48 2.05 10.92 7.66
C THR A 48 3.30 11.79 7.69
N GLU A 49 4.11 11.63 8.74
CA GLU A 49 5.37 12.35 8.86
C GLU A 49 6.37 11.92 7.78
N ALA A 50 6.47 10.62 7.48
CA ALA A 50 7.33 10.13 6.40
C ALA A 50 6.91 10.69 5.03
N ALA A 51 5.61 10.73 4.70
CA ALA A 51 5.12 11.33 3.46
C ALA A 51 5.44 12.83 3.38
N LYS A 52 5.27 13.55 4.50
CA LYS A 52 5.62 14.97 4.62
C LYS A 52 7.11 15.22 4.39
N GLN A 53 7.99 14.42 4.99
CA GLN A 53 9.45 14.52 4.78
C GLN A 53 9.87 14.20 3.34
N LEU A 54 9.14 13.31 2.68
CA LEU A 54 9.35 12.98 1.26
C LEU A 54 8.74 14.02 0.31
N GLY A 55 7.92 14.93 0.81
CA GLY A 55 7.25 15.96 0.01
C GLY A 55 6.17 15.42 -0.93
N VAL A 56 5.55 14.28 -0.60
CA VAL A 56 4.54 13.62 -1.45
C VAL A 56 3.13 13.74 -0.85
N PRO A 57 2.08 13.95 -1.65
CA PRO A 57 0.70 13.86 -1.16
C PRO A 57 0.39 12.47 -0.61
N LEU A 58 -0.32 12.40 0.51
CA LEU A 58 -0.73 11.14 1.14
C LEU A 58 -2.26 11.02 1.19
N LYS A 59 -2.79 9.95 0.59
CA LYS A 59 -4.20 9.51 0.74
C LYS A 59 -4.27 8.39 1.75
N VAL A 60 -4.98 8.60 2.86
CA VAL A 60 -5.23 7.55 3.86
C VAL A 60 -6.61 6.94 3.61
N VAL A 61 -6.68 5.63 3.40
CA VAL A 61 -7.92 4.92 3.05
C VAL A 61 -8.22 3.86 4.10
N LYS A 62 -9.34 4.03 4.81
CA LYS A 62 -9.82 3.02 5.75
C LYS A 62 -10.41 1.83 5.00
N LEU A 63 -9.98 0.63 5.38
CA LEU A 63 -10.54 -0.61 4.85
C LEU A 63 -11.78 -0.98 5.67
N GLY A 64 -12.92 -1.11 4.99
CA GLY A 64 -14.20 -1.43 5.61
C GLY A 64 -14.52 -2.93 5.64
N ASP A 65 -15.81 -3.24 5.80
CA ASP A 65 -16.32 -4.60 6.01
C ASP A 65 -15.98 -5.58 4.88
N GLU A 66 -15.84 -5.11 3.64
CA GLU A 66 -15.40 -5.95 2.51
C GLU A 66 -14.03 -6.59 2.78
N TYR A 67 -13.12 -5.84 3.40
CA TYR A 67 -11.79 -6.35 3.76
C TYR A 67 -11.87 -7.36 4.89
N LEU A 68 -12.72 -7.11 5.91
CA LEU A 68 -12.93 -8.05 7.00
C LEU A 68 -13.57 -9.35 6.52
N LYS A 69 -14.53 -9.28 5.59
CA LYS A 69 -15.13 -10.46 4.97
C LYS A 69 -14.09 -11.28 4.20
N MET A 70 -13.24 -10.61 3.42
CA MET A 70 -12.15 -11.27 2.70
C MET A 70 -11.17 -11.96 3.66
N ILE A 71 -10.80 -11.32 4.77
CA ILE A 71 -9.91 -11.95 5.77
C ILE A 71 -10.53 -13.20 6.40
N ARG A 72 -11.86 -13.21 6.63
CA ARG A 72 -12.57 -14.35 7.23
C ARG A 72 -12.73 -15.54 6.28
N GLU A 73 -12.87 -15.27 5.00
CA GLU A 73 -13.09 -16.28 3.95
C GLU A 73 -12.20 -15.97 2.73
N PRO A 74 -10.87 -16.10 2.86
CA PRO A 74 -9.94 -15.80 1.77
C PRO A 74 -10.08 -16.84 0.65
N LYS A 75 -10.16 -16.37 -0.60
CA LYS A 75 -10.36 -17.24 -1.77
C LYS A 75 -9.21 -18.23 -1.97
N HIS A 76 -7.99 -17.83 -1.65
CA HIS A 76 -6.78 -18.64 -1.79
C HIS A 76 -6.45 -19.41 -0.50
N GLY A 77 -7.38 -19.42 0.46
CA GLY A 77 -7.22 -20.09 1.74
C GLY A 77 -6.24 -19.35 2.66
N TYR A 78 -5.81 -20.06 3.69
CA TYR A 78 -4.89 -19.54 4.69
C TYR A 78 -3.52 -20.20 4.56
N GLY A 79 -2.47 -19.39 4.69
CA GLY A 79 -1.13 -19.87 5.01
C GLY A 79 -1.01 -20.24 6.49
N LYS A 80 0.24 -20.45 6.95
CA LYS A 80 0.53 -20.70 8.38
C LYS A 80 -0.06 -19.58 9.25
N ASN A 81 -0.56 -19.94 10.44
CA ASN A 81 -1.10 -18.98 11.42
C ASN A 81 -2.26 -18.13 10.87
N MET A 82 -3.16 -18.73 10.09
CA MET A 82 -4.31 -18.04 9.48
C MET A 82 -3.91 -16.84 8.61
N ASN A 83 -2.75 -16.91 7.93
CA ASN A 83 -2.24 -15.83 7.11
C ASN A 83 -3.03 -15.71 5.79
N PRO A 84 -3.70 -14.57 5.50
CA PRO A 84 -4.45 -14.38 4.25
C PRO A 84 -3.69 -13.48 3.25
N CYS A 85 -2.35 -13.45 3.29
CA CYS A 85 -1.54 -12.44 2.60
C CYS A 85 -1.76 -12.37 1.08
N VAL A 86 -2.04 -13.49 0.41
CA VAL A 86 -2.32 -13.50 -1.03
C VAL A 86 -3.57 -12.69 -1.35
N ASP A 87 -4.69 -12.98 -0.68
CA ASP A 87 -5.95 -12.25 -0.88
C ASP A 87 -5.87 -10.81 -0.37
N CYS A 88 -5.17 -10.56 0.75
CA CYS A 88 -4.88 -9.19 1.20
C CYS A 88 -4.17 -8.39 0.11
N ARG A 89 -3.12 -8.94 -0.48
CA ARG A 89 -2.34 -8.30 -1.55
C ARG A 89 -3.21 -8.01 -2.77
N ILE A 90 -3.98 -9.00 -3.23
CA ILE A 90 -4.91 -8.84 -4.35
C ILE A 90 -5.95 -7.74 -4.05
N TYR A 91 -6.52 -7.73 -2.84
CA TYR A 91 -7.51 -6.75 -2.43
C TYR A 91 -6.93 -5.33 -2.45
N ILE A 92 -5.75 -5.14 -1.86
CA ILE A 92 -5.06 -3.85 -1.81
C ILE A 92 -4.73 -3.35 -3.22
N LEU A 93 -4.16 -4.20 -4.08
CA LEU A 93 -3.83 -3.85 -5.47
C LEU A 93 -5.07 -3.47 -6.27
N LYS A 94 -6.21 -4.16 -6.06
CA LYS A 94 -7.48 -3.81 -6.71
C LYS A 94 -7.99 -2.42 -6.27
N LYS A 95 -7.90 -2.08 -4.98
CA LYS A 95 -8.27 -0.75 -4.50
C LYS A 95 -7.29 0.33 -4.99
N ALA A 96 -5.99 0.02 -5.02
CA ALA A 96 -4.96 0.90 -5.56
C ALA A 96 -5.19 1.20 -7.05
N LYS A 97 -5.56 0.19 -7.86
CA LYS A 97 -5.91 0.38 -9.27
C LYS A 97 -7.00 1.43 -9.47
N LYS A 98 -8.08 1.36 -8.68
CA LYS A 98 -9.17 2.36 -8.75
C LYS A 98 -8.67 3.76 -8.44
N ILE A 99 -7.85 3.91 -7.39
CA ILE A 99 -7.28 5.21 -7.01
C ILE A 99 -6.31 5.73 -8.07
N ALA A 100 -5.50 4.85 -8.67
CA ALA A 100 -4.57 5.20 -9.74
C ALA A 100 -5.33 5.74 -10.96
N GLU A 101 -6.43 5.09 -11.34
CA GLU A 101 -7.32 5.55 -12.41
C GLU A 101 -7.95 6.92 -12.07
N GLU A 102 -8.43 7.12 -10.84
CA GLU A 102 -9.02 8.40 -10.38
C GLU A 102 -8.05 9.58 -10.49
N ILE A 103 -6.76 9.38 -10.20
CA ILE A 103 -5.76 10.46 -10.18
C ILE A 103 -4.96 10.57 -11.50
N GLY A 104 -5.22 9.68 -12.46
CA GLY A 104 -4.50 9.58 -13.72
C GLY A 104 -3.02 9.18 -13.53
N ALA A 105 -2.74 8.19 -12.69
CA ALA A 105 -1.39 7.63 -12.55
C ALA A 105 -1.09 6.62 -13.67
N ASP A 106 0.12 6.72 -14.24
CA ASP A 106 0.61 5.84 -15.30
C ASP A 106 0.95 4.43 -14.78
N PHE A 107 1.36 4.33 -13.52
CA PHE A 107 1.67 3.05 -12.88
C PHE A 107 1.51 3.08 -11.35
N ILE A 108 1.49 1.88 -10.77
CA ILE A 108 1.49 1.64 -9.32
C ILE A 108 2.82 0.98 -8.97
N PHE A 109 3.38 1.32 -7.82
CA PHE A 109 4.55 0.64 -7.28
C PHE A 109 4.41 0.37 -5.78
N THR A 110 5.23 -0.56 -5.29
CA THR A 110 5.30 -0.95 -3.89
C THR A 110 6.74 -0.91 -3.40
N GLY A 111 6.93 -1.02 -2.09
CA GLY A 111 8.24 -1.30 -1.49
C GLY A 111 8.52 -2.80 -1.31
N GLU A 112 7.79 -3.70 -1.95
CA GLU A 112 8.06 -5.14 -1.81
C GLU A 112 9.44 -5.50 -2.40
N VAL A 113 10.26 -6.18 -1.60
CA VAL A 113 11.53 -6.75 -2.07
C VAL A 113 11.24 -8.12 -2.68
N LEU A 114 11.59 -8.28 -3.96
CA LEU A 114 11.37 -9.52 -4.70
C LEU A 114 12.12 -10.68 -4.04
N GLY A 115 11.42 -11.77 -3.72
CA GLY A 115 11.98 -12.98 -3.11
C GLY A 115 12.08 -12.94 -1.58
N GLU A 116 11.83 -11.79 -0.94
CA GLU A 116 11.82 -11.69 0.52
C GLU A 116 10.65 -12.47 1.14
N ARG A 117 9.51 -12.54 0.44
CA ARG A 117 8.29 -13.20 0.91
C ARG A 117 7.78 -14.21 -0.12
N PRO A 118 8.46 -15.35 -0.30
CA PRO A 118 8.16 -16.31 -1.37
C PRO A 118 6.74 -16.87 -1.27
N MET A 119 6.18 -17.00 -0.07
CA MET A 119 4.84 -17.54 0.15
C MET A 119 3.70 -16.59 -0.23
N SER A 120 3.96 -15.30 -0.43
CA SER A 120 2.93 -14.30 -0.78
C SER A 120 3.20 -13.56 -2.10
N GLN A 121 4.37 -13.77 -2.69
CA GLN A 121 4.78 -13.13 -3.94
C GLN A 121 4.61 -14.03 -5.18
N HIS A 122 4.37 -15.33 -5.01
CA HIS A 122 4.19 -16.33 -6.07
C HIS A 122 2.77 -16.92 -6.10
#